data_AF-A0A7E6FKB6-F1
#
_entry.id   AF-A0A7E6FKB6-F1
#
_cell.length_a   1.000
_cell.length_b   1.000
_cell.length_c   1.000
_cell.angle_alpha   90.00
_cell.angle_beta   90.00
_cell.angle_gamma   90.00
#
_symmetry.space_group_name_H-M   'P 1'
#
loop_
_entity.id
_entity.type
_entity.pdbx_description
1 polymer ?
#
loop_
_entity_poly.entity_id
_entity_poly.type
_entity_poly.pdbx_seq_one_letter_code
_entity_poly.pdbx_strand_id
1 'polypeptide(L)'
;MRKQRENLNLGVDETLKLRQTSNMESSKESLSASREALDILMELSNILNTGLDSETLSLCIQLCESGVNPDALAVVIHELRSAKRQMAQ
;
A
#
# COMPACT_ATOMS: atom_id res chain seq x y z
N MET A 1 -49.25 1.39 -28.17
CA MET A 1 -48.84 2.48 -27.27
C MET A 1 -48.29 2.01 -25.90
N ARG A 2 -47.71 0.79 -25.77
CA ARG A 2 -47.07 0.33 -24.50
C ARG A 2 -45.55 0.05 -24.61
N LYS A 3 -45.02 -0.10 -25.83
CA LYS A 3 -43.61 -0.47 -26.09
C LYS A 3 -42.58 0.65 -25.90
N GLN A 4 -42.99 1.91 -25.70
CA GLN A 4 -42.05 3.03 -25.49
C GLN A 4 -41.62 3.17 -24.02
N ARG A 5 -42.31 2.51 -23.08
CA ARG A 5 -42.18 2.75 -21.64
C ARG A 5 -41.11 1.87 -20.95
N GLU A 6 -40.60 0.84 -21.62
CA GLU A 6 -39.51 -0.01 -21.12
C GLU A 6 -38.10 0.53 -21.46
N ASN A 7 -37.97 1.41 -22.47
CA ASN A 7 -36.66 1.95 -22.88
C ASN A 7 -36.08 3.02 -21.95
N LEU A 8 -36.83 3.53 -20.98
CA LEU A 8 -36.35 4.54 -20.03
C LEU A 8 -35.73 3.93 -18.76
N ASN A 9 -35.94 2.64 -18.49
CA ASN A 9 -35.42 1.97 -17.30
C ASN A 9 -34.05 1.30 -17.52
N LEU A 10 -33.64 1.09 -18.78
CA LEU A 10 -32.37 0.45 -19.14
C LEU A 10 -31.15 1.36 -18.95
N GLY A 11 -31.29 2.68 -19.10
CA GLY A 11 -30.15 3.61 -19.01
C GLY A 11 -29.67 3.94 -17.59
N VAL A 12 -30.53 3.78 -16.58
CA VAL A 12 -30.16 4.08 -15.17
C VAL A 12 -29.43 2.91 -14.51
N ASP A 13 -29.76 1.67 -14.89
CA ASP A 13 -29.12 0.46 -14.35
C ASP A 13 -27.69 0.28 -14.91
N GLU A 14 -27.48 0.57 -16.19
CA GLU A 14 -26.17 0.48 -16.85
C GLU A 14 -25.19 1.53 -16.31
N THR A 15 -25.64 2.77 -16.08
CA THR A 15 -24.80 3.83 -15.48
C THR A 15 -24.41 3.54 -14.04
N LEU A 16 -25.27 2.90 -13.24
CA LEU A 16 -24.92 2.47 -11.87
C LEU A 16 -23.88 1.34 -11.88
N LYS A 17 -24.00 0.40 -12.83
CA LYS A 17 -23.03 -0.69 -13.05
C LYS A 17 -21.67 -0.17 -13.48
N LEU A 18 -21.63 0.73 -14.47
CA LEU A 18 -20.40 1.39 -14.93
C LEU A 18 -19.70 2.17 -13.80
N ARG A 19 -20.47 2.82 -12.91
CA ARG A 19 -19.94 3.55 -11.77
C ARG A 19 -19.44 2.64 -10.64
N GLN A 20 -20.09 1.49 -10.40
CA GLN A 20 -19.60 0.49 -9.46
C GLN A 20 -18.34 -0.21 -9.99
N THR A 21 -18.29 -0.53 -11.29
CA THR A 21 -17.09 -1.11 -11.90
C THR A 21 -15.93 -0.12 -11.93
N SER A 22 -16.16 1.16 -12.25
CA SER A 22 -15.09 2.17 -12.24
C SER A 22 -14.50 2.37 -10.84
N ASN A 23 -15.34 2.32 -9.80
CA ASN A 23 -14.88 2.50 -8.42
C ASN A 23 -14.10 1.27 -7.91
N MET A 24 -14.49 0.07 -8.34
CA MET A 24 -13.79 -1.17 -8.02
C MET A 24 -12.44 -1.28 -8.76
N GLU A 25 -12.38 -0.89 -10.03
CA GLU A 25 -11.14 -0.91 -10.82
C GLU A 25 -10.11 0.10 -10.29
N SER A 26 -10.51 1.33 -9.98
CA SER A 26 -9.59 2.32 -9.39
C SER A 26 -9.02 1.88 -8.03
N SER A 27 -9.82 1.19 -7.22
CA SER A 27 -9.35 0.65 -5.93
C SER A 27 -8.33 -0.49 -6.12
N LYS A 28 -8.51 -1.33 -7.16
CA LYS A 28 -7.56 -2.39 -7.50
C LYS A 28 -6.25 -1.83 -8.01
N GLU A 29 -6.30 -0.80 -8.87
CA GLU A 29 -5.11 -0.12 -9.41
C GLU A 29 -4.25 0.51 -8.31
N SER A 30 -4.89 1.16 -7.32
CA SER A 30 -4.16 1.70 -6.16
C SER A 30 -3.51 0.61 -5.32
N LEU A 31 -4.23 -0.50 -5.07
CA LEU A 31 -3.68 -1.62 -4.32
C LEU A 31 -2.53 -2.32 -5.07
N SER A 32 -2.60 -2.42 -6.40
CA SER A 32 -1.49 -2.97 -7.20
C SER A 32 -0.27 -2.05 -7.16
N ALA A 33 -0.47 -0.73 -7.26
CA ALA A 33 0.62 0.23 -7.21
C ALA A 33 1.33 0.22 -5.84
N SER A 34 0.58 0.13 -4.74
CA SER A 34 1.17 0.02 -3.39
C SER A 34 1.98 -1.27 -3.20
N ARG A 35 1.52 -2.39 -3.78
CA ARG A 35 2.25 -3.67 -3.74
C ARG A 35 3.55 -3.58 -4.54
N GLU A 36 3.48 -3.06 -5.75
CA GLU A 36 4.66 -2.88 -6.61
C GLU A 36 5.69 -1.95 -5.96
N ALA A 37 5.25 -0.86 -5.33
CA ALA A 37 6.12 0.03 -4.57
C ALA A 37 6.81 -0.69 -3.41
N LEU A 38 6.07 -1.53 -2.66
CA LEU A 38 6.65 -2.32 -1.56
C LEU A 38 7.69 -3.32 -2.07
N ASP A 39 7.41 -3.99 -3.19
CA ASP A 39 8.33 -4.95 -3.80
C ASP A 39 9.64 -4.29 -4.25
N ILE A 40 9.55 -3.12 -4.91
CA ILE A 40 10.71 -2.31 -5.31
C ILE A 40 11.51 -1.87 -4.07
N LEU A 41 10.83 -1.41 -3.01
CA LEU A 41 11.51 -0.98 -1.77
C LEU A 41 12.19 -2.16 -1.07
N MET A 42 11.60 -3.37 -1.10
CA MET A 42 12.24 -4.58 -0.60
C MET A 42 13.48 -4.96 -1.41
N GLU A 43 13.43 -4.85 -2.74
CA GLU A 43 14.59 -5.07 -3.60
C GLU A 43 15.73 -4.09 -3.28
N LEU A 44 15.42 -2.79 -3.15
CA LEU A 44 16.38 -1.78 -2.74
C LEU A 44 16.98 -2.06 -1.35
N SER A 45 16.14 -2.46 -0.39
CA SER A 45 16.57 -2.85 0.96
C SER A 45 17.58 -3.99 0.93
N ASN A 46 17.36 -5.00 0.08
CA ASN A 46 18.26 -6.13 -0.11
C ASN A 46 19.57 -5.72 -0.79
N ILE A 47 19.51 -4.90 -1.83
CA ILE A 47 20.71 -4.38 -2.52
C ILE A 47 21.60 -3.59 -1.55
N LEU A 48 21.00 -2.78 -0.68
CA LEU A 48 21.69 -1.99 0.32
C LEU A 48 22.06 -2.78 1.59
N ASN A 49 21.69 -4.06 1.66
CA ASN A 49 21.91 -4.93 2.82
C ASN A 49 21.47 -4.29 4.15
N THR A 50 20.31 -3.62 4.17
CA THR A 50 19.80 -2.99 5.41
C THR A 50 19.44 -4.03 6.48
N GLY A 51 19.20 -5.28 6.05
CA GLY A 51 18.79 -6.39 6.89
C GLY A 51 17.38 -6.22 7.48
N LEU A 52 16.53 -5.39 6.87
CA LEU A 52 15.11 -5.29 7.22
C LEU A 52 14.32 -6.40 6.52
N ASP A 53 13.48 -7.10 7.28
CA ASP A 53 12.48 -8.00 6.71
C ASP A 53 11.25 -7.22 6.20
N SER A 54 10.36 -7.91 5.49
CA SER A 54 9.19 -7.30 4.85
C SER A 54 8.24 -6.62 5.85
N GLU A 55 8.05 -7.23 7.02
CA GLU A 55 7.19 -6.68 8.07
C GLU A 55 7.80 -5.40 8.65
N THR A 56 9.09 -5.43 8.98
CA THR A 56 9.80 -4.27 9.53
C THR A 56 9.86 -3.13 8.51
N LEU A 57 10.14 -3.42 7.24
CA LEU A 57 10.16 -2.38 6.20
C LEU A 57 8.78 -1.74 6.02
N SER A 58 7.71 -2.56 6.01
CA SER A 58 6.33 -2.05 5.91
C SER A 58 5.99 -1.13 7.08
N LEU A 59 6.40 -1.49 8.30
CA LEU A 59 6.21 -0.64 9.48
C LEU A 59 7.01 0.68 9.37
N CYS A 60 8.26 0.62 8.91
CA CYS A 60 9.06 1.83 8.68
C CYS A 60 8.39 2.78 7.69
N ILE A 61 7.82 2.24 6.60
CA ILE A 61 7.07 3.03 5.61
C ILE A 61 5.87 3.70 6.27
N GLN A 62 5.04 2.97 7.02
CA GLN A 62 3.88 3.53 7.71
C GLN A 62 4.24 4.63 8.71
N LEU A 63 5.37 4.48 9.43
CA LEU A 63 5.88 5.51 10.33
C LEU A 63 6.29 6.76 9.57
N CYS A 64 7.02 6.60 8.45
CA CYS A 64 7.40 7.71 7.59
C CYS A 64 6.17 8.41 6.97
N GLU A 65 5.17 7.66 6.51
CA GLU A 65 3.89 8.19 6.01
C GLU A 65 3.11 8.96 7.10
N SER A 66 3.28 8.57 8.36
CA SER A 66 2.71 9.26 9.52
C SER A 66 3.51 10.52 9.94
N GLY A 67 4.57 10.87 9.20
CA GLY A 67 5.40 12.06 9.42
C GLY A 67 6.60 11.86 10.34
N VAL A 68 6.96 10.62 10.67
CA VAL A 68 8.19 10.32 11.42
C VAL A 68 9.41 10.62 10.54
N ASN A 69 10.42 11.27 11.12
CA ASN A 69 11.68 11.53 10.43
C ASN A 69 12.45 10.21 10.16
N PRO A 70 12.77 9.88 8.90
CA PRO A 70 13.45 8.64 8.54
C PRO A 70 14.87 8.53 9.13
N ASP A 71 15.60 9.64 9.26
CA ASP A 71 16.96 9.64 9.84
C ASP A 71 16.91 9.29 11.33
N ALA A 72 15.95 9.87 12.07
CA ALA A 72 15.74 9.56 13.48
C ALA A 72 15.29 8.10 13.67
N LEU A 73 14.40 7.60 12.81
CA LEU A 73 13.94 6.22 12.82
C LEU A 73 15.11 5.25 12.58
N ALA A 74 16.01 5.54 11.64
CA ALA A 74 17.19 4.73 11.38
C ALA A 74 18.10 4.61 12.62
N VAL A 75 18.33 5.73 13.34
CA VAL A 75 19.09 5.72 14.60
C VAL A 75 18.46 4.78 15.62
N VAL A 76 17.15 4.88 15.84
CA VAL A 76 16.43 4.02 16.79
C VAL A 76 16.56 2.53 16.42
N ILE A 77 16.40 2.18 15.14
CA ILE A 77 16.56 0.79 14.67
C ILE A 77 17.97 0.29 14.94
N HIS A 78 18.99 1.12 14.68
CA HIS A 78 20.38 0.76 14.96
C HIS A 78 20.64 0.54 16.46
N GLU A 79 20.12 1.41 17.31
CA GLU A 79 20.26 1.30 18.77
C GLU A 79 19.59 0.03 19.30
N LEU A 80 18.35 -0.26 18.89
CA LEU A 80 17.63 -1.46 19.30
C LEU A 80 18.36 -2.74 18.89
N ARG A 81 18.90 -2.79 17.67
CA ARG A 81 19.72 -3.92 17.19
C ARG A 81 21.03 -4.04 17.95
N SER A 82 21.64 -2.93 18.34
CA SER A 82 22.86 -2.92 19.17
C SER A 82 22.58 -3.47 20.57
N ALA A 83 21.53 -2.97 21.23
CA ALA A 83 21.10 -3.43 22.55
C ALA A 83 20.78 -4.93 22.57
N LYS A 84 20.06 -5.44 21.56
CA LYS A 84 19.79 -6.88 21.40
C LYS A 84 21.07 -7.71 21.36
N ARG A 85 22.11 -7.25 20.64
CA ARG A 85 23.40 -7.95 20.56
C ARG A 85 24.14 -7.93 21.89
N GLN A 86 24.11 -6.82 22.62
CA GLN A 86 24.75 -6.71 23.93
C GLN A 86 24.10 -7.61 24.98
N MET A 87 22.76 -7.76 24.94
CA MET A 87 22.03 -8.64 25.86
C MET A 87 22.22 -10.13 25.58
N ALA A 88 22.65 -10.49 24.38
CA ALA A 88 22.89 -11.88 23.98
C ALA A 88 24.33 -12.35 24.29
N GLN A 89 25.16 -11.50 24.90
CA GLN A 89 26.54 -11.79 25.34
C GLN A 89 26.59 -11.99 26.85
#